data_AF-A0A7X6SR82-F1
#
_entry.id   AF-A0A7X6SR82-F1
#
_cell.length_a   1.000
_cell.length_b   1.000
_cell.length_c   1.000
_cell.angle_alpha   90.00
_cell.angle_beta   90.00
_cell.angle_gamma   90.00
#
_symmetry.space_group_name_H-M   'P 1'
#
loop_
_entity.id
_entity.type
_entity.pdbx_description
1 polymer ?
#
loop_
_entity_poly.entity_id
_entity_poly.type
_entity_poly.pdbx_seq_one_letter_code
_entity_poly.pdbx_strand_id
1 'polypeptide(L)'
;MKKRLKAILVYFLFWIAFFAVARLLFILTKCQEASEFTPAQLFSTFRYGIKLDLSATGYIMIIPVLLMIPGIYFEGKWFRKFMRCYTIIITGLSSIIVVSDTLLYKYWGFRMDHTPLLYLRTPEAAMASVSTLQIIVVVIGIILLAISFIYLYYRFADRHFEEFEKIRFRFPALLFFVVFWGSLLIPIRGGVGIAPINAGTVYFSRDLFLNHTAINVVWNVGNSLSRNKPAGNPYQFYDTAVARQMTDTLTADRGSPARLVSDSRPNILILVLESFGSAMIGPLGGDSLTTPNFNRYVKEGILFTRFYASGNRTDKAFPAILCGYPSQPSNSIMKEPKKTQSLPGLVKMMNSQGYHTSFWYGGEINFANFNSFVINTGFRTVVTRDNFKSEFYNSKWGVHDHILLETLHDSMKSIKEPFMKVVLTLSSHEPFDVPMKPVFRGNDE
;
A
#
# COMPACT_ATOMS: atom_id res chain seq x y z
N MET A 1 23.13 0.43 -30.70
CA MET A 1 22.32 1.13 -29.69
C MET A 1 20.82 1.09 -29.99
N LYS A 2 20.33 1.64 -31.11
CA LYS A 2 18.89 1.64 -31.49
C LYS A 2 18.21 0.26 -31.41
N LYS A 3 18.83 -0.79 -31.95
CA LYS A 3 18.32 -2.18 -31.89
C LYS A 3 18.07 -2.65 -30.44
N ARG A 4 19.01 -2.37 -29.51
CA ARG A 4 18.90 -2.75 -28.09
C ARG A 4 17.76 -2.02 -27.40
N LEU A 5 17.64 -0.70 -27.60
CA LEU A 5 16.55 0.09 -27.04
C LEU A 5 15.18 -0.39 -27.53
N LYS A 6 15.07 -0.70 -28.83
CA LYS A 6 13.85 -1.29 -29.39
C LYS A 6 13.52 -2.63 -28.73
N ALA A 7 14.51 -3.51 -28.54
CA ALA A 7 14.30 -4.80 -27.88
C ALA A 7 13.81 -4.66 -26.44
N ILE A 8 14.42 -3.75 -25.65
CA ILE A 8 14.01 -3.42 -24.28
C ILE A 8 12.57 -2.90 -24.27
N LEU A 9 12.24 -1.95 -25.16
CA LEU A 9 10.90 -1.37 -25.21
C LEU A 9 9.83 -2.41 -25.56
N VAL A 10 10.09 -3.25 -26.58
CA VAL A 10 9.15 -4.32 -26.96
C VAL A 10 8.99 -5.33 -25.82
N TYR A 11 10.07 -5.67 -25.13
CA TYR A 11 10.02 -6.60 -24.01
C TYR A 11 9.31 -6.00 -22.77
N PHE A 12 9.47 -4.70 -22.53
CA PHE A 12 8.72 -3.97 -21.52
C PHE A 12 7.21 -4.02 -21.84
N LEU A 13 6.82 -3.68 -23.08
CA LEU A 13 5.43 -3.72 -23.52
C LEU A 13 4.84 -5.13 -23.49
N PHE A 14 5.64 -6.17 -23.77
CA PHE A 14 5.23 -7.56 -23.64
C PHE A 14 4.77 -7.88 -22.21
N TRP A 15 5.53 -7.46 -21.18
CA TRP A 15 5.14 -7.67 -19.78
C TRP A 15 3.92 -6.85 -19.37
N ILE A 16 3.80 -5.61 -19.84
CA ILE A 16 2.58 -4.81 -19.60
C ILE A 16 1.35 -5.49 -20.22
N ALA A 17 1.48 -6.03 -21.44
CA ALA A 17 0.41 -6.79 -22.08
C ALA A 17 0.07 -8.08 -21.29
N PHE A 18 1.08 -8.80 -20.79
CA PHE A 18 0.88 -9.95 -19.91
C PHE A 18 0.04 -9.60 -18.67
N PHE A 19 0.41 -8.53 -17.97
CA PHE A 19 -0.32 -8.11 -16.77
C PHE A 19 -1.73 -7.57 -17.07
N ALA A 20 -1.92 -6.89 -18.20
CA ALA A 20 -3.24 -6.50 -18.66
C ALA A 20 -4.14 -7.72 -18.93
N VAL A 21 -3.61 -8.76 -19.60
CA VAL A 21 -4.36 -10.01 -19.81
C VAL A 21 -4.60 -10.76 -18.51
N ALA A 22 -3.63 -10.79 -17.58
CA ALA A 22 -3.82 -11.38 -16.26
C ALA A 22 -4.95 -10.70 -15.46
N ARG A 23 -5.05 -9.37 -15.54
CA ARG A 23 -6.16 -8.61 -14.93
C ARG A 23 -7.50 -8.91 -15.61
N LEU A 24 -7.52 -8.96 -16.94
CA LEU A 24 -8.72 -9.32 -17.69
C LEU A 24 -9.17 -10.76 -17.34
N LEU A 25 -8.24 -11.70 -17.26
CA LEU A 25 -8.53 -13.07 -16.84
C LEU A 25 -9.15 -13.09 -15.44
N PHE A 26 -8.63 -12.33 -14.49
CA PHE A 26 -9.22 -12.21 -13.16
C PHE A 26 -10.67 -11.72 -13.23
N ILE A 27 -10.95 -10.65 -13.99
CA ILE A 27 -12.32 -10.12 -14.20
C ILE A 27 -13.23 -11.19 -14.81
N LEU A 28 -12.76 -11.91 -15.84
CA LEU A 28 -13.55 -12.94 -16.52
C LEU A 28 -13.85 -14.15 -15.62
N THR A 29 -12.88 -14.57 -14.80
CA THR A 29 -13.08 -15.66 -13.83
C THR A 29 -13.98 -15.27 -12.65
N LYS A 30 -14.15 -13.97 -12.41
CA LYS A 30 -15.03 -13.36 -11.40
C LYS A 30 -16.16 -12.60 -12.07
N CYS A 31 -16.71 -13.15 -13.15
CA CYS A 31 -17.72 -12.47 -13.94
C CYS A 31 -19.00 -12.15 -13.15
N GLN A 32 -19.33 -12.96 -12.13
CA GLN A 32 -20.48 -12.74 -11.28
C GLN A 32 -20.29 -11.50 -10.39
N GLU A 33 -19.13 -11.35 -9.76
CA GLU A 33 -18.82 -10.15 -8.98
C GLU A 33 -18.56 -8.94 -9.89
N ALA A 34 -17.96 -9.16 -11.07
CA ALA A 34 -17.67 -8.09 -12.01
C ALA A 34 -18.93 -7.49 -12.66
N SER A 35 -20.02 -8.27 -12.80
CA SER A 35 -21.26 -7.79 -13.42
C SER A 35 -22.02 -6.76 -12.57
N GLU A 36 -21.67 -6.63 -11.28
CA GLU A 36 -22.18 -5.58 -10.39
C GLU A 36 -21.63 -4.18 -10.75
N PHE A 37 -20.59 -4.11 -11.58
CA PHE A 37 -19.88 -2.87 -11.89
C PHE A 37 -20.01 -2.46 -13.35
N THR A 38 -20.02 -1.15 -13.59
CA THR A 38 -20.01 -0.60 -14.94
C THR A 38 -18.68 -0.87 -15.65
N PRO A 39 -18.66 -0.92 -17.00
CA PRO A 39 -17.42 -1.05 -17.77
C PRO A 39 -16.39 0.04 -17.45
N ALA A 40 -16.84 1.26 -17.12
CA ALA A 40 -15.95 2.36 -16.73
C ALA A 40 -15.27 2.13 -15.37
N GLN A 41 -15.99 1.56 -14.39
CA GLN A 41 -15.42 1.16 -13.10
C GLN A 41 -14.41 0.02 -13.28
N LEU A 42 -14.73 -0.98 -14.09
CA LEU A 42 -13.80 -2.08 -14.42
C LEU A 42 -12.56 -1.57 -15.17
N PHE A 43 -12.72 -0.67 -16.14
CA PHE A 43 -11.58 -0.05 -16.84
C PHE A 43 -10.69 0.76 -15.90
N SER A 44 -11.27 1.40 -14.87
CA SER A 44 -10.49 2.11 -13.86
C SER A 44 -9.50 1.20 -13.13
N THR A 45 -9.79 -0.10 -12.98
CA THR A 45 -8.85 -1.07 -12.39
C THR A 45 -7.56 -1.21 -13.20
N PHE A 46 -7.60 -1.05 -14.52
CA PHE A 46 -6.41 -1.02 -15.38
C PHE A 46 -5.64 0.29 -15.20
N ARG A 47 -6.36 1.42 -15.18
CA ARG A 47 -5.74 2.75 -15.02
C ARG A 47 -5.00 2.88 -13.69
N TYR A 48 -5.60 2.45 -12.58
CA TYR A 48 -4.94 2.49 -11.27
C TYR A 48 -3.90 1.36 -11.12
N GLY A 49 -4.22 0.16 -11.62
CA GLY A 49 -3.36 -1.01 -11.54
C GLY A 49 -2.04 -0.90 -12.31
N ILE A 50 -1.98 -0.04 -13.34
CA ILE A 50 -0.77 0.17 -14.17
C ILE A 50 0.45 0.54 -13.32
N LYS A 51 0.27 1.21 -12.18
CA LYS A 51 1.40 1.55 -11.28
C LYS A 51 2.13 0.30 -10.78
N LEU A 52 1.38 -0.72 -10.37
CA LEU A 52 1.97 -2.00 -9.94
C LEU A 52 2.46 -2.82 -11.13
N ASP A 53 1.81 -2.73 -12.29
CA ASP A 53 2.29 -3.39 -13.52
C ASP A 53 3.67 -2.85 -13.93
N LEU A 54 3.83 -1.52 -13.92
CA LEU A 54 5.11 -0.85 -14.21
C LEU A 54 6.19 -1.26 -13.20
N SER A 55 5.85 -1.35 -11.91
CA SER A 55 6.78 -1.80 -10.87
C SER A 55 7.19 -3.27 -11.07
N ALA A 56 6.23 -4.15 -11.35
CA ALA A 56 6.46 -5.57 -11.64
C ALA A 56 7.38 -5.73 -12.86
N THR A 57 7.06 -5.05 -13.96
CA THR A 57 7.90 -5.03 -15.15
C THR A 57 9.29 -4.47 -14.84
N GLY A 58 9.39 -3.40 -14.05
CA GLY A 58 10.67 -2.85 -13.60
C GLY A 58 11.56 -3.89 -12.90
N TYR A 59 11.00 -4.66 -11.96
CA TYR A 59 11.71 -5.77 -11.31
C TYR A 59 12.18 -6.84 -12.31
N ILE A 60 11.32 -7.24 -13.25
CA ILE A 60 11.67 -8.22 -14.29
C ILE A 60 12.75 -7.68 -15.21
N MET A 61 12.78 -6.37 -15.47
CA MET A 61 13.74 -5.73 -16.38
C MET A 61 15.13 -5.51 -15.77
N ILE A 62 15.28 -5.53 -14.44
CA ILE A 62 16.58 -5.32 -13.76
C ILE A 62 17.65 -6.26 -14.33
N ILE A 63 17.35 -7.57 -14.41
CA ILE A 63 18.34 -8.57 -14.80
C ILE A 63 18.66 -8.47 -16.30
N PRO A 64 17.68 -8.45 -17.23
CA PRO A 64 17.94 -8.23 -18.64
C PRO A 64 18.76 -6.97 -18.94
N VAL A 65 18.43 -5.83 -18.31
CA VAL A 65 19.13 -4.56 -18.57
C VAL A 65 20.55 -4.58 -18.02
N LEU A 66 20.77 -5.17 -16.84
CA LEU A 66 22.12 -5.37 -16.28
C LEU A 66 22.99 -6.20 -17.23
N LEU A 67 22.43 -7.30 -17.74
CA LEU A 67 23.14 -8.23 -18.64
C LEU A 67 23.36 -7.69 -20.06
N MET A 68 22.73 -6.56 -20.42
CA MET A 68 23.07 -5.84 -21.67
C MET A 68 24.39 -5.05 -21.58
N ILE A 69 24.90 -4.76 -20.37
CA ILE A 69 26.15 -4.03 -20.18
C ILE A 69 27.36 -4.82 -20.71
N PRO A 70 27.57 -6.11 -20.38
CA PRO A 70 28.63 -6.91 -21.01
C PRO A 70 28.47 -7.00 -22.53
N GLY A 71 27.24 -6.99 -23.04
CA GLY A 71 26.96 -6.98 -24.47
C GLY A 71 27.52 -5.75 -25.20
N ILE A 72 27.95 -4.68 -24.51
CA ILE A 72 28.69 -3.56 -25.14
C ILE A 72 30.02 -4.04 -25.74
N TYR A 73 30.67 -5.00 -25.07
CA TYR A 73 32.00 -5.51 -25.39
C TYR A 73 31.97 -6.81 -26.20
N PHE A 74 30.98 -7.67 -25.95
CA PHE A 74 30.86 -9.00 -26.55
C PHE A 74 29.66 -9.10 -27.51
N GLU A 75 29.75 -10.02 -28.47
CA GLU A 75 28.64 -10.29 -29.39
C GLU A 75 27.47 -10.95 -28.66
N GLY A 76 26.25 -10.50 -28.98
CA GLY A 76 25.04 -10.79 -28.21
C GLY A 76 24.39 -12.16 -28.43
N LYS A 77 25.07 -13.15 -29.03
CA LYS A 77 24.45 -14.47 -29.33
C LYS A 77 23.96 -15.20 -28.08
N TRP A 78 24.74 -15.12 -26.99
CA TRP A 78 24.36 -15.70 -25.69
C TRP A 78 23.15 -14.98 -25.06
N PHE A 79 23.03 -13.66 -25.30
CA PHE A 79 22.01 -12.83 -24.68
C PHE A 79 20.60 -13.22 -25.15
N ARG A 80 20.42 -13.52 -26.44
CA ARG A 80 19.14 -14.05 -26.94
C ARG A 80 18.75 -15.38 -26.28
N LYS A 81 19.72 -16.30 -26.13
CA LYS A 81 19.50 -17.59 -25.45
C LYS A 81 19.13 -17.38 -23.98
N PHE A 82 19.81 -16.45 -23.30
CA PHE A 82 19.45 -16.02 -21.95
C PHE A 82 18.03 -15.48 -21.91
N MET A 83 17.66 -14.51 -22.76
CA MET A 83 16.34 -13.90 -22.78
C MET A 83 15.22 -14.92 -23.04
N ARG A 84 15.45 -15.91 -23.91
CA ARG A 84 14.52 -17.03 -24.11
C ARG A 84 14.31 -17.83 -22.83
N CYS A 85 15.39 -18.29 -22.20
CA CYS A 85 15.32 -19.07 -20.97
C CYS A 85 14.68 -18.28 -19.82
N TYR A 86 15.14 -17.04 -19.61
CA TYR A 86 14.61 -16.12 -18.62
C TYR A 86 13.12 -15.87 -18.82
N THR A 87 12.69 -15.57 -20.05
CA THR A 87 11.27 -15.30 -20.33
C THR A 87 10.41 -16.53 -20.13
N ILE A 88 10.86 -17.72 -20.54
CA ILE A 88 10.13 -18.98 -20.29
C ILE A 88 9.92 -19.19 -18.79
N ILE A 89 10.99 -19.05 -17.99
CA ILE A 89 10.93 -19.25 -16.53
C ILE A 89 9.99 -18.23 -15.88
N ILE A 90 10.21 -16.92 -16.12
CA ILE A 90 9.43 -15.88 -15.46
C ILE A 90 7.96 -15.91 -15.93
N THR A 91 7.69 -16.20 -17.20
CA THR A 91 6.30 -16.33 -17.71
C THR A 91 5.62 -17.55 -17.11
N GLY A 92 6.32 -18.68 -16.99
CA GLY A 92 5.80 -19.88 -16.33
C GLY A 92 5.44 -19.63 -14.87
N LEU A 93 6.37 -19.06 -14.09
CA LEU A 93 6.13 -18.71 -12.68
C LEU A 93 5.00 -17.68 -12.53
N SER A 94 4.96 -16.65 -13.38
CA SER A 94 3.91 -15.64 -13.38
C SER A 94 2.55 -16.24 -13.71
N SER A 95 2.49 -17.19 -14.66
CA SER A 95 1.25 -17.86 -15.04
C SER A 95 0.71 -18.76 -13.92
N ILE A 96 1.60 -19.46 -13.19
CA ILE A 96 1.22 -20.20 -11.98
C ILE A 96 0.56 -19.27 -10.97
N ILE A 97 1.22 -18.15 -10.62
CA ILE A 97 0.70 -17.20 -9.63
C ILE A 97 -0.65 -16.63 -10.09
N VAL A 98 -0.74 -16.16 -11.34
CA VAL A 98 -1.95 -15.53 -11.89
C VAL A 98 -3.15 -16.48 -11.88
N VAL A 99 -2.98 -17.70 -12.38
CA VAL A 99 -4.12 -18.63 -12.51
C VAL A 99 -4.49 -19.21 -11.14
N SER A 100 -3.52 -19.57 -10.29
CA SER A 100 -3.80 -20.03 -8.93
C SER A 100 -4.52 -18.98 -8.09
N ASP A 101 -4.17 -17.70 -8.24
CA ASP A 101 -4.85 -16.60 -7.55
C ASP A 101 -6.35 -16.51 -7.90
N THR A 102 -6.74 -16.74 -9.15
CA THR A 102 -8.18 -16.71 -9.51
C THR A 102 -9.00 -17.77 -8.76
N LEU A 103 -8.44 -18.96 -8.55
CA LEU A 103 -9.06 -20.02 -7.76
C LEU A 103 -9.04 -19.66 -6.27
N LEU A 104 -7.87 -19.33 -5.72
CA LEU A 104 -7.70 -19.06 -4.29
C LEU A 104 -8.50 -17.86 -3.81
N TYR A 105 -8.65 -16.82 -4.65
CA TYR A 105 -9.46 -15.65 -4.34
C TYR A 105 -10.90 -16.01 -3.97
N LYS A 106 -11.47 -17.07 -4.58
CA LYS A 106 -12.82 -17.54 -4.26
C LYS A 106 -12.97 -17.93 -2.78
N TYR A 107 -11.95 -18.56 -2.22
CA TYR A 107 -11.96 -19.07 -0.85
C TYR A 107 -11.49 -18.02 0.15
N TRP A 108 -10.61 -17.13 -0.28
CA TRP A 108 -9.85 -16.27 0.60
C TRP A 108 -10.35 -14.82 0.63
N GLY A 109 -10.96 -14.34 -0.45
CA GLY A 109 -11.47 -12.97 -0.54
C GLY A 109 -10.39 -11.88 -0.59
N PHE A 110 -9.12 -12.25 -0.83
CA PHE A 110 -8.01 -11.31 -1.03
C PHE A 110 -7.05 -11.85 -2.09
N ARG A 111 -6.29 -10.96 -2.75
CA ARG A 111 -5.30 -11.33 -3.77
C ARG A 111 -4.11 -12.04 -3.14
N MET A 112 -3.66 -13.12 -3.78
CA MET A 112 -2.61 -14.01 -3.33
C MET A 112 -1.37 -13.23 -2.85
N ASP A 113 -0.90 -13.58 -1.65
CA ASP A 113 0.38 -13.19 -1.07
C ASP A 113 1.25 -14.45 -0.89
N HIS A 114 2.29 -14.43 -0.04
CA HIS A 114 3.16 -15.59 0.22
C HIS A 114 2.47 -16.73 0.99
N THR A 115 1.24 -16.54 1.50
CA THR A 115 0.51 -17.53 2.32
C THR A 115 0.44 -18.92 1.68
N PRO A 116 0.14 -19.11 0.38
CA PRO A 116 0.08 -20.43 -0.25
C PRO A 116 1.41 -21.20 -0.19
N LEU A 117 2.55 -20.50 -0.18
CA LEU A 117 3.85 -21.16 -0.08
C LEU A 117 4.05 -21.85 1.28
N LEU A 118 3.34 -21.42 2.32
CA LEU A 118 3.35 -22.09 3.61
C LEU A 118 2.65 -23.45 3.55
N TYR A 119 1.60 -23.58 2.70
CA TYR A 119 0.87 -24.82 2.49
C TYR A 119 1.62 -25.84 1.61
N LEU A 120 2.71 -25.44 0.94
CA LEU A 120 3.61 -26.40 0.28
C LEU A 120 4.27 -27.35 1.29
N ARG A 121 4.28 -27.01 2.59
CA ARG A 121 4.74 -27.90 3.66
C ARG A 121 3.69 -28.94 4.05
N THR A 122 2.43 -28.73 3.68
CA THR A 122 1.28 -29.60 4.00
C THR A 122 0.36 -29.78 2.77
N PRO A 123 0.89 -30.33 1.66
CA PRO A 123 0.19 -30.38 0.37
C PRO A 123 -1.11 -31.21 0.42
N GLU A 124 -1.16 -32.27 1.23
CA GLU A 124 -2.36 -33.12 1.38
C GLU A 124 -3.57 -32.33 1.90
N ALA A 125 -3.34 -31.46 2.90
CA ALA A 125 -4.40 -30.63 3.48
C ALA A 125 -4.94 -29.58 2.49
N ALA A 126 -4.06 -29.02 1.65
CA ALA A 126 -4.45 -28.06 0.62
C ALA A 126 -5.25 -28.73 -0.50
N MET A 127 -4.81 -29.92 -0.94
CA MET A 127 -5.46 -30.69 -2.01
C MET A 127 -6.83 -31.22 -1.60
N ALA A 128 -7.04 -31.55 -0.33
CA ALA A 128 -8.34 -31.98 0.19
C ALA A 128 -9.44 -30.90 0.08
N SER A 129 -9.06 -29.63 -0.07
CA SER A 129 -9.99 -28.49 -0.14
C SER A 129 -10.43 -28.12 -1.56
N VAL A 130 -9.91 -28.80 -2.59
CA VAL A 130 -10.12 -28.46 -4.01
C VAL A 130 -10.53 -29.71 -4.79
N SER A 131 -11.51 -29.59 -5.69
CA SER A 131 -11.95 -30.73 -6.50
C SER A 131 -10.94 -31.08 -7.60
N THR A 132 -10.89 -32.35 -8.01
CA THR A 132 -10.02 -32.81 -9.10
C THR A 132 -10.25 -32.02 -10.39
N LEU A 133 -11.50 -31.67 -10.70
CA LEU A 133 -11.84 -30.86 -11.87
C LEU A 133 -11.25 -29.45 -11.77
N GLN A 134 -11.31 -28.81 -10.60
CA GLN A 134 -10.72 -27.48 -10.40
C GLN A 134 -9.20 -27.51 -10.58
N ILE A 135 -8.52 -28.55 -10.08
CA ILE A 135 -7.08 -28.74 -10.28
C ILE A 135 -6.76 -28.87 -11.77
N ILE A 136 -7.51 -29.71 -12.49
CA ILE A 136 -7.33 -29.90 -13.94
C ILE A 136 -7.50 -28.57 -14.69
N VAL A 137 -8.58 -27.82 -14.39
CA VAL A 137 -8.84 -26.52 -15.02
C VAL A 137 -7.73 -25.52 -14.73
N VAL A 138 -7.22 -25.46 -13.49
CA VAL A 138 -6.08 -24.59 -13.14
C VAL A 138 -4.81 -25.00 -13.88
N VAL A 139 -4.48 -26.28 -13.92
CA VAL A 139 -3.28 -26.77 -14.64
C VAL A 139 -3.37 -26.46 -16.13
N ILE A 140 -4.52 -26.72 -16.75
CA ILE A 140 -4.76 -26.36 -18.16
C ILE A 140 -4.64 -24.84 -18.35
N GLY A 141 -5.25 -24.04 -17.48
CA GLY A 141 -5.17 -22.58 -17.52
C GLY A 141 -3.73 -22.06 -17.43
N ILE A 142 -2.92 -22.62 -16.53
CA ILE A 142 -1.49 -22.29 -16.38
C ILE A 142 -0.74 -22.60 -17.68
N ILE A 143 -0.93 -23.82 -18.23
CA ILE A 143 -0.26 -24.26 -19.45
C ILE A 143 -0.66 -23.37 -20.63
N LEU A 144 -1.95 -23.08 -20.80
CA LEU A 144 -2.45 -22.24 -21.89
C LEU A 144 -1.94 -20.79 -21.79
N LEU A 145 -1.98 -20.19 -20.60
CA LEU A 145 -1.46 -18.83 -20.39
C LEU A 145 0.06 -18.76 -20.62
N ALA A 146 0.81 -19.75 -20.12
CA ALA A 146 2.26 -19.79 -20.30
C ALA A 146 2.64 -20.01 -21.77
N ILE A 147 2.07 -21.03 -22.44
CA ILE A 147 2.37 -21.35 -23.84
C ILE A 147 1.97 -20.19 -24.75
N SER A 148 0.80 -19.58 -24.54
CA SER A 148 0.36 -18.44 -25.37
C SER A 148 1.32 -17.26 -25.28
N PHE A 149 1.75 -16.86 -24.08
CA PHE A 149 2.70 -15.76 -23.94
C PHE A 149 4.13 -16.12 -24.33
N ILE A 150 4.57 -17.37 -24.15
CA ILE A 150 5.85 -17.84 -24.70
C ILE A 150 5.81 -17.78 -26.24
N TYR A 151 4.72 -18.21 -26.86
CA TYR A 151 4.52 -18.09 -28.31
C TYR A 151 4.53 -16.63 -28.76
N LEU A 152 3.79 -15.73 -28.08
CA LEU A 152 3.79 -14.30 -28.38
C LEU A 152 5.19 -13.68 -28.22
N TYR A 153 5.95 -14.08 -27.21
CA TYR A 153 7.35 -13.68 -27.05
C TYR A 153 8.17 -14.09 -28.28
N TYR A 154 8.12 -15.36 -28.69
CA TYR A 154 8.85 -15.83 -29.88
C TYR A 154 8.41 -15.13 -31.17
N ARG A 155 7.11 -14.84 -31.30
CA ARG A 155 6.53 -14.19 -32.48
C ARG A 155 6.86 -12.70 -32.58
N PHE A 156 6.87 -11.98 -31.46
CA PHE A 156 6.93 -10.51 -31.47
C PHE A 156 8.20 -9.94 -30.84
N ALA A 157 8.70 -10.51 -29.74
CA ALA A 157 9.81 -9.94 -28.99
C ALA A 157 11.18 -10.57 -29.32
N ASP A 158 11.25 -11.90 -29.47
CA ASP A 158 12.50 -12.65 -29.60
C ASP A 158 13.37 -12.20 -30.79
N ARG A 159 12.75 -11.88 -31.93
CA ARG A 159 13.43 -11.35 -33.13
C ARG A 159 14.17 -10.03 -32.89
N HIS A 160 13.77 -9.24 -31.88
CA HIS A 160 14.45 -7.98 -31.56
C HIS A 160 15.73 -8.19 -30.76
N PHE A 161 15.95 -9.38 -30.21
CA PHE A 161 17.17 -9.77 -29.51
C PHE A 161 18.20 -10.43 -30.44
N GLU A 162 18.01 -10.35 -31.76
CA GLU A 162 18.96 -10.86 -32.75
C GLU A 162 20.22 -9.99 -32.87
N GLU A 163 21.37 -10.69 -32.90
CA GLU A 163 22.75 -10.24 -33.09
C GLU A 163 23.00 -8.75 -32.83
N PHE A 164 23.12 -8.43 -31.54
CA PHE A 164 23.67 -7.13 -31.16
C PHE A 164 25.15 -7.08 -31.54
N GLU A 165 25.43 -6.27 -32.54
CA GLU A 165 26.78 -5.83 -32.88
C GLU A 165 27.44 -5.10 -31.71
N LYS A 166 28.78 -5.12 -31.68
CA LYS A 166 29.59 -4.35 -30.74
C LYS A 166 29.32 -2.85 -30.93
N ILE A 167 29.31 -2.10 -29.83
CA ILE A 167 29.08 -0.65 -29.91
C ILE A 167 30.42 0.06 -30.14
N ARG A 168 30.48 0.92 -31.17
CA ARG A 168 31.66 1.74 -31.51
C ARG A 168 32.06 2.67 -30.36
N PHE A 169 31.11 3.42 -29.82
CA PHE A 169 31.32 4.34 -28.69
C PHE A 169 30.99 3.66 -27.36
N ARG A 170 31.96 2.92 -26.81
CA ARG A 170 31.75 2.05 -25.64
C ARG A 170 31.45 2.81 -24.36
N PHE A 171 32.23 3.85 -24.05
CA PHE A 171 32.08 4.60 -22.80
C PHE A 171 30.74 5.33 -22.69
N PRO A 172 30.27 6.09 -23.70
CA PRO A 172 28.92 6.68 -23.65
C PRO A 172 27.80 5.64 -23.53
N ALA A 173 27.95 4.50 -24.20
CA ALA A 173 26.96 3.41 -24.11
C ALA A 173 26.95 2.76 -22.72
N LEU A 174 28.12 2.58 -22.09
CA LEU A 174 28.23 2.07 -20.72
C LEU A 174 27.53 3.01 -19.75
N LEU A 175 27.86 4.30 -19.80
CA LEU A 175 27.24 5.32 -18.95
C LEU A 175 25.72 5.33 -19.14
N PHE A 176 25.24 5.30 -20.39
CA PHE A 176 23.82 5.22 -20.69
C PHE A 176 23.16 3.99 -20.07
N PHE A 177 23.71 2.79 -20.24
CA PHE A 177 23.08 1.57 -19.71
C PHE A 177 23.14 1.49 -18.18
N VAL A 178 24.19 2.02 -17.54
CA VAL A 178 24.26 2.12 -16.08
C VAL A 178 23.20 3.08 -15.54
N VAL A 179 23.07 4.26 -16.15
CA VAL A 179 22.04 5.24 -15.78
C VAL A 179 20.64 4.68 -16.06
N PHE A 180 20.45 4.02 -17.20
CA PHE A 180 19.16 3.40 -17.54
C PHE A 180 18.81 2.26 -16.58
N TRP A 181 19.77 1.40 -16.22
CA TRP A 181 19.59 0.36 -15.22
C TRP A 181 19.21 0.95 -13.85
N GLY A 182 19.93 1.99 -13.39
CA GLY A 182 19.61 2.72 -12.16
C GLY A 182 18.23 3.39 -12.22
N SER A 183 17.81 3.88 -13.39
CA SER A 183 16.50 4.50 -13.58
C SER A 183 15.32 3.54 -13.41
N LEU A 184 15.54 2.22 -13.52
CA LEU A 184 14.50 1.20 -13.24
C LEU A 184 14.04 1.23 -11.78
N LEU A 185 14.82 1.82 -10.86
CA LEU A 185 14.38 2.05 -9.50
C LEU A 185 13.14 2.97 -9.42
N ILE A 186 12.96 3.86 -10.40
CA ILE A 186 11.81 4.78 -10.45
C ILE A 186 10.48 4.01 -10.61
N PRO A 187 10.26 3.21 -11.68
CA PRO A 187 9.04 2.43 -11.80
C PRO A 187 8.91 1.38 -10.70
N ILE A 188 10.02 0.77 -10.25
CA ILE A 188 10.01 -0.19 -9.14
C ILE A 188 9.46 0.43 -7.86
N ARG A 189 9.92 1.63 -7.51
CA ARG A 189 9.43 2.38 -6.35
C ARG A 189 8.06 3.03 -6.59
N GLY A 190 7.56 3.03 -7.83
CA GLY A 190 6.31 3.67 -8.23
C GLY A 190 6.38 5.19 -8.38
N GLY A 191 7.59 5.73 -8.56
CA GLY A 191 7.85 7.16 -8.76
C GLY A 191 9.01 7.69 -7.93
N VAL A 192 9.15 9.02 -7.92
CA VAL A 192 10.19 9.77 -7.17
C VAL A 192 9.71 10.25 -5.79
N GLY A 193 8.50 9.87 -5.39
CA GLY A 193 7.92 10.27 -4.10
C GLY A 193 8.59 9.64 -2.88
N ILE A 194 8.24 10.15 -1.70
CA ILE A 194 8.78 9.73 -0.40
C ILE A 194 8.33 8.33 -0.01
N ALA A 195 7.11 7.93 -0.40
CA ALA A 195 6.60 6.61 -0.14
C ALA A 195 7.00 5.64 -1.28
N PRO A 196 7.64 4.50 -0.99
CA PRO A 196 7.73 3.42 -1.96
C PRO A 196 6.32 2.85 -2.20
N ILE A 197 6.10 2.39 -3.44
CA ILE A 197 4.84 1.76 -3.84
C ILE A 197 4.51 0.56 -2.97
N ASN A 198 3.22 0.42 -2.68
CA ASN A 198 2.68 -0.70 -1.93
C ASN A 198 1.35 -1.18 -2.54
N ALA A 199 0.82 -2.31 -2.07
CA ALA A 199 -0.46 -2.82 -2.57
C ALA A 199 -1.59 -1.81 -2.40
N GLY A 200 -1.55 -1.01 -1.32
CA GLY A 200 -2.52 0.07 -1.07
C GLY A 200 -2.48 1.19 -2.10
N THR A 201 -1.42 1.35 -2.88
CA THR A 201 -1.28 2.41 -3.89
C THR A 201 -2.30 2.34 -5.02
N VAL A 202 -2.89 1.17 -5.25
CA VAL A 202 -3.92 0.97 -6.28
C VAL A 202 -5.33 0.85 -5.71
N TYR A 203 -5.52 1.14 -4.42
CA TYR A 203 -6.86 1.24 -3.84
C TYR A 203 -7.45 2.61 -4.21
N PHE A 204 -8.61 2.61 -4.86
CA PHE A 204 -9.25 3.82 -5.40
C PHE A 204 -10.77 3.83 -5.24
N SER A 205 -11.39 2.69 -4.95
CA SER A 205 -12.83 2.54 -4.74
C SER A 205 -13.15 2.19 -3.28
N ARG A 206 -14.40 2.40 -2.88
CA ARG A 206 -14.93 1.83 -1.63
C ARG A 206 -15.20 0.33 -1.77
N ASP A 207 -15.37 -0.15 -3.00
CA ASP A 207 -15.59 -1.55 -3.30
C ASP A 207 -14.27 -2.31 -3.36
N LEU A 208 -14.10 -3.25 -2.44
CA LEU A 208 -12.88 -4.06 -2.33
C LEU A 208 -12.58 -4.86 -3.59
N PHE A 209 -13.61 -5.34 -4.30
CA PHE A 209 -13.42 -6.08 -5.55
C PHE A 209 -12.66 -5.27 -6.62
N LEU A 210 -13.01 -4.00 -6.80
CA LEU A 210 -12.33 -3.12 -7.76
C LEU A 210 -10.87 -2.86 -7.36
N ASN A 211 -10.63 -2.64 -6.06
CA ASN A 211 -9.28 -2.45 -5.53
C ASN A 211 -8.43 -3.72 -5.70
N HIS A 212 -8.97 -4.89 -5.36
CA HIS A 212 -8.31 -6.18 -5.52
C HIS A 212 -8.06 -6.52 -6.98
N THR A 213 -8.95 -6.17 -7.90
CA THR A 213 -8.75 -6.33 -9.35
C THR A 213 -7.58 -5.50 -9.87
N ALA A 214 -7.35 -4.30 -9.31
CA ALA A 214 -6.25 -3.43 -9.71
C ALA A 214 -4.86 -3.95 -9.28
N ILE A 215 -4.79 -4.80 -8.25
CA ILE A 215 -3.52 -5.36 -7.76
C ILE A 215 -2.89 -6.28 -8.81
N ASN A 216 -1.60 -6.03 -9.11
CA ASN A 216 -0.76 -6.97 -9.83
C ASN A 216 -0.35 -8.11 -8.87
N VAL A 217 -0.89 -9.31 -9.07
CA VAL A 217 -0.68 -10.42 -8.14
C VAL A 217 0.76 -10.94 -8.12
N VAL A 218 1.46 -10.93 -9.26
CA VAL A 218 2.88 -11.34 -9.33
C VAL A 218 3.74 -10.40 -8.48
N TRP A 219 3.50 -9.10 -8.61
CA TRP A 219 4.10 -8.09 -7.75
C TRP A 219 3.74 -8.30 -6.28
N ASN A 220 2.46 -8.56 -5.98
CA ASN A 220 1.97 -8.68 -4.61
C ASN A 220 2.62 -9.88 -3.87
N VAL A 221 2.71 -11.03 -4.53
CA VAL A 221 3.42 -12.21 -4.01
C VAL A 221 4.89 -11.86 -3.75
N GLY A 222 5.60 -11.30 -4.74
CA GLY A 222 7.01 -10.91 -4.60
C GLY A 222 7.26 -9.91 -3.46
N ASN A 223 6.44 -8.86 -3.36
CA ASN A 223 6.54 -7.86 -2.29
C ASN A 223 6.18 -8.45 -0.91
N SER A 224 5.28 -9.44 -0.84
CA SER A 224 4.96 -10.09 0.42
C SER A 224 6.07 -11.03 0.90
N LEU A 225 6.84 -11.63 -0.02
CA LEU A 225 7.98 -12.50 0.27
C LEU A 225 9.20 -11.75 0.79
N SER A 226 9.42 -10.52 0.33
CA SER A 226 10.54 -9.69 0.79
C SER A 226 10.34 -9.14 2.20
N ARG A 227 9.14 -9.30 2.79
CA ARG A 227 8.84 -8.85 4.15
C ARG A 227 9.27 -9.90 5.16
N ASN A 228 10.32 -9.59 5.91
CA ASN A 228 10.75 -10.39 7.04
C ASN A 228 9.70 -10.33 8.16
N LYS A 229 8.96 -11.42 8.34
CA LYS A 229 8.19 -11.66 9.56
C LYS A 229 8.94 -12.68 10.43
N PRO A 230 8.99 -12.47 11.75
CA PRO A 230 9.46 -13.52 12.65
C PRO A 230 8.68 -14.81 12.41
N ALA A 231 9.37 -15.95 12.34
CA ALA A 231 8.75 -17.25 12.09
C ALA A 231 7.79 -17.69 13.22
N GLY A 232 7.94 -17.11 14.42
CA GLY A 232 7.04 -17.25 15.55
C GLY A 232 6.99 -15.97 16.38
N ASN A 233 6.18 -15.93 17.43
CA ASN A 233 6.16 -14.80 18.36
C ASN A 233 7.47 -14.77 19.17
N PRO A 234 8.37 -13.77 19.01
CA PRO A 234 9.58 -13.69 19.80
C PRO A 234 9.33 -13.10 21.20
N TYR A 235 8.11 -12.65 21.49
CA TYR A 235 7.70 -12.00 22.74
C TYR A 235 6.88 -12.96 23.61
N GLN A 236 7.49 -14.09 23.99
CA GLN A 236 6.87 -15.05 24.91
C GLN A 236 7.33 -14.77 26.35
N PHE A 237 6.79 -13.71 26.94
CA PHE A 237 7.13 -13.32 28.32
C PHE A 237 6.41 -14.16 29.38
N TYR A 238 5.26 -14.73 29.04
CA TYR A 238 4.41 -15.51 29.92
C TYR A 238 3.84 -16.72 29.18
N ASP A 239 3.38 -17.71 29.95
CA ASP A 239 2.55 -18.80 29.42
C ASP A 239 1.28 -18.25 28.75
N THR A 240 0.87 -18.88 27.65
CA THR A 240 -0.29 -18.45 26.85
C THR A 240 -1.57 -18.33 27.66
N ALA A 241 -1.78 -19.21 28.65
CA ALA A 241 -2.97 -19.16 29.52
C ALA A 241 -2.98 -17.91 30.40
N VAL A 242 -1.83 -17.56 30.99
CA VAL A 242 -1.65 -16.36 31.82
C VAL A 242 -1.81 -15.10 30.98
N ALA A 243 -1.15 -15.06 29.82
CA ALA A 243 -1.26 -13.94 28.88
C ALA A 243 -2.72 -13.72 28.44
N ARG A 244 -3.44 -14.81 28.14
CA ARG A 244 -4.86 -14.75 27.76
C ARG A 244 -5.75 -14.22 28.89
N GLN A 245 -5.55 -14.72 30.10
CA GLN A 245 -6.29 -14.22 31.27
C GLN A 245 -6.08 -12.71 31.45
N MET A 246 -4.84 -12.22 31.31
CA MET A 246 -4.57 -10.78 31.38
C MET A 246 -5.26 -10.01 30.26
N THR A 247 -5.17 -10.47 29.01
CA THR A 247 -5.78 -9.77 27.86
C THR A 247 -7.30 -9.75 27.90
N ASP A 248 -7.93 -10.83 28.36
CA ASP A 248 -9.39 -10.93 28.41
C ASP A 248 -9.99 -9.89 29.38
N THR A 249 -9.25 -9.49 30.43
CA THR A 249 -9.67 -8.41 31.34
C THR A 249 -9.68 -7.02 30.70
N LEU A 250 -8.94 -6.81 29.61
CA LEU A 250 -8.88 -5.53 28.89
C LEU A 250 -10.13 -5.32 28.01
N THR A 251 -10.79 -6.40 27.60
CA THR A 251 -11.99 -6.38 26.75
C THR A 251 -13.26 -6.78 27.51
N ALA A 252 -13.17 -6.99 28.81
CA ALA A 252 -14.32 -7.32 29.65
C ALA A 252 -15.37 -6.19 29.59
N ASP A 253 -16.64 -6.56 29.41
CA ASP A 253 -17.75 -5.63 29.49
C ASP A 253 -17.85 -5.10 30.92
N ARG A 254 -17.71 -3.77 31.07
CA ARG A 254 -17.80 -3.07 32.36
C ARG A 254 -19.14 -2.33 32.51
N GLY A 255 -20.12 -2.65 31.67
CA GLY A 255 -21.42 -2.00 31.63
C GLY A 255 -21.39 -0.68 30.86
N SER A 256 -22.44 0.12 31.05
CA SER A 256 -22.63 1.36 30.31
C SER A 256 -21.60 2.42 30.67
N PRO A 257 -20.93 3.05 29.68
CA PRO A 257 -20.02 4.15 29.95
C PRO A 257 -20.77 5.37 30.50
N ALA A 258 -20.07 6.18 31.29
CA ALA A 258 -20.59 7.47 31.73
C ALA A 258 -20.92 8.35 30.51
N ARG A 259 -22.13 8.92 30.48
CA ARG A 259 -22.56 9.81 29.40
C ARG A 259 -22.00 11.20 29.64
N LEU A 260 -21.06 11.62 28.80
CA LEU A 260 -20.40 12.93 28.90
C LEU A 260 -21.10 14.02 28.07
N VAL A 261 -21.91 13.64 27.08
CA VAL A 261 -22.56 14.56 26.15
C VAL A 261 -24.07 14.32 26.15
N SER A 262 -24.85 15.41 26.26
CA SER A 262 -26.31 15.38 26.30
C SER A 262 -26.95 15.11 24.94
N ASP A 263 -26.32 15.57 23.86
CA ASP A 263 -26.70 15.22 22.50
C ASP A 263 -26.46 13.72 22.24
N SER A 264 -27.44 13.03 21.64
CA SER A 264 -27.34 11.63 21.26
C SER A 264 -26.66 11.42 19.90
N ARG A 265 -26.54 12.48 19.08
CA ARG A 265 -25.91 12.43 17.76
C ARG A 265 -25.01 13.66 17.49
N PRO A 266 -24.03 13.96 18.37
CA PRO A 266 -23.17 15.13 18.20
C PRO A 266 -22.29 14.99 16.97
N ASN A 267 -21.90 16.11 16.36
CA ASN A 267 -20.78 16.11 15.43
C ASN A 267 -19.48 15.74 16.15
N ILE A 268 -18.64 14.93 15.50
CA ILE A 268 -17.38 14.44 16.08
C ILE A 268 -16.20 14.93 15.26
N LEU A 269 -15.27 15.63 15.90
CA LEU A 269 -13.98 16.00 15.33
C LEU A 269 -12.87 15.34 16.14
N ILE A 270 -12.11 14.44 15.52
CA ILE A 270 -10.93 13.81 16.10
C ILE A 270 -9.69 14.47 15.49
N LEU A 271 -8.98 15.25 16.29
CA LEU A 271 -7.69 15.85 15.92
C LEU A 271 -6.55 14.96 16.44
N VAL A 272 -5.85 14.29 15.54
CA VAL A 272 -4.66 13.51 15.84
C VAL A 272 -3.44 14.38 15.58
N LEU A 273 -2.74 14.75 16.66
CA LEU A 273 -1.58 15.63 16.62
C LEU A 273 -0.28 14.82 16.49
N GLU A 274 0.41 14.99 15.36
CA GLU A 274 1.69 14.34 15.07
C GLU A 274 2.78 14.79 16.06
N SER A 275 3.59 13.83 16.53
CA SER A 275 4.67 14.04 17.52
C SER A 275 4.31 14.83 18.80
N PHE A 276 3.04 14.84 19.21
CA PHE A 276 2.55 15.70 20.30
C PHE A 276 2.59 15.03 21.69
N GLY A 277 3.76 15.04 22.33
CA GLY A 277 3.97 14.45 23.67
C GLY A 277 3.66 15.38 24.86
N SER A 278 3.41 14.80 26.04
CA SER A 278 3.08 15.52 27.27
C SER A 278 4.17 16.47 27.77
N ALA A 279 5.43 16.23 27.40
CA ALA A 279 6.56 17.11 27.73
C ALA A 279 6.42 18.54 27.18
N MET A 280 5.51 18.77 26.22
CA MET A 280 5.21 20.08 25.65
C MET A 280 3.97 20.75 26.27
N ILE A 281 3.33 20.12 27.26
CA ILE A 281 2.05 20.55 27.83
C ILE A 281 2.26 20.97 29.28
N GLY A 282 2.18 22.27 29.55
CA GLY A 282 2.42 22.85 30.87
C GLY A 282 1.60 22.20 32.01
N PRO A 283 0.27 22.06 31.85
CA PRO A 283 -0.61 21.40 32.84
C PRO A 283 -0.28 19.92 33.12
N LEU A 284 0.55 19.27 32.31
CA LEU A 284 1.05 17.90 32.54
C LEU A 284 2.49 17.89 33.09
N GLY A 285 3.03 19.05 33.47
CA GLY A 285 4.41 19.20 33.94
C GLY A 285 5.44 19.41 32.84
N GLY A 286 5.01 19.62 31.59
CA GLY A 286 5.86 19.96 30.46
C GLY A 286 6.16 21.47 30.34
N ASP A 287 6.74 21.87 29.20
CA ASP A 287 6.99 23.27 28.90
C ASP A 287 5.66 24.03 28.66
N SER A 288 5.47 25.12 29.38
CA SER A 288 4.27 25.97 29.26
C SER A 288 4.28 26.89 28.04
N LEU A 289 5.44 27.14 27.43
CA LEU A 289 5.60 28.05 26.29
C LEU A 289 5.36 27.37 24.94
N THR A 290 5.52 26.05 24.85
CA THR A 290 5.42 25.32 23.57
C THR A 290 4.00 25.24 23.06
N THR A 291 3.00 25.13 23.95
CA THR A 291 1.60 24.89 23.57
C THR A 291 0.60 25.82 24.29
N PRO A 292 0.79 27.16 24.23
CA PRO A 292 0.03 28.11 25.05
C PRO A 292 -1.49 28.02 24.80
N ASN A 293 -1.91 27.79 23.55
CA ASN A 293 -3.31 27.59 23.22
C ASN A 293 -3.87 26.30 23.82
N PHE A 294 -3.14 25.18 23.76
CA PHE A 294 -3.57 23.93 24.37
C PHE A 294 -3.64 24.04 25.89
N ASN A 295 -2.65 24.68 26.51
CA ASN A 295 -2.62 24.95 27.96
C ASN A 295 -3.83 25.78 28.43
N ARG A 296 -4.41 26.61 27.56
CA ARG A 296 -5.70 27.27 27.82
C ARG A 296 -6.87 26.30 27.69
N TYR A 297 -6.95 25.57 26.58
CA TYR A 297 -8.07 24.66 26.28
C TYR A 297 -8.24 23.52 27.29
N VAL A 298 -7.18 23.05 27.95
CA VAL A 298 -7.32 21.97 28.94
C VAL A 298 -8.23 22.33 30.11
N LYS A 299 -8.46 23.64 30.37
CA LYS A 299 -9.38 24.11 31.42
C LYS A 299 -10.84 24.11 30.99
N GLU A 300 -11.09 23.97 29.69
CA GLU A 300 -12.41 24.04 29.06
C GLU A 300 -12.99 22.64 28.77
N GLY A 301 -12.27 21.56 29.13
CA GLY A 301 -12.67 20.19 28.82
C GLY A 301 -12.11 19.14 29.78
N ILE A 302 -12.12 17.88 29.35
CA ILE A 302 -11.64 16.73 30.14
C ILE A 302 -10.21 16.39 29.72
N LEU A 303 -9.26 16.63 30.62
CA LEU A 303 -7.87 16.25 30.46
C LEU A 303 -7.60 14.87 31.07
N PHE A 304 -7.13 13.93 30.26
CA PHE A 304 -6.62 12.65 30.74
C PHE A 304 -5.12 12.78 31.07
N THR A 305 -4.79 12.86 32.35
CA THR A 305 -3.39 13.04 32.82
C THR A 305 -2.54 11.76 32.77
N ARG A 306 -3.17 10.61 32.49
CA ARG A 306 -2.53 9.29 32.34
C ARG A 306 -2.93 8.64 31.02
N PHE A 307 -2.70 9.37 29.93
CA PHE A 307 -3.00 8.91 28.57
C PHE A 307 -1.71 8.54 27.85
N TYR A 308 -1.61 7.29 27.39
CA TYR A 308 -0.40 6.75 26.77
C TYR A 308 -0.70 6.30 25.34
N ALA A 309 0.18 6.66 24.41
CA ALA A 309 0.10 6.14 23.05
C ALA A 309 0.31 4.62 23.05
N SER A 310 -0.49 3.89 22.27
CA SER A 310 -0.33 2.44 22.12
C SER A 310 0.98 2.04 21.44
N GLY A 311 1.62 2.97 20.71
CA GLY A 311 2.88 2.74 20.01
C GLY A 311 3.62 4.06 19.73
N ASN A 312 4.76 3.94 19.05
CA ASN A 312 5.72 5.02 18.82
C ASN A 312 5.72 5.60 17.40
N ARG A 313 4.73 5.24 16.57
CA ARG A 313 4.61 5.70 15.18
C ARG A 313 3.15 5.90 14.78
N THR A 314 2.92 6.79 13.84
CA THR A 314 1.59 7.12 13.31
C THR A 314 0.87 5.89 12.75
N ASP A 315 1.60 4.99 12.07
CA ASP A 315 1.07 3.74 11.51
C ASP A 315 0.65 2.70 12.58
N LYS A 316 1.02 2.92 13.85
CA LYS A 316 0.57 2.15 15.01
C LYS A 316 -0.54 2.86 15.79
N ALA A 317 -0.50 4.20 15.84
CA ALA A 317 -1.51 5.00 16.53
C ALA A 317 -2.88 4.91 15.85
N PHE A 318 -2.93 4.96 14.51
CA PHE A 318 -4.19 4.98 13.77
C PHE A 318 -5.10 3.76 13.98
N PRO A 319 -4.60 2.53 13.88
CA PRO A 319 -5.38 1.34 14.23
C PRO A 319 -5.85 1.33 15.69
N ALA A 320 -5.04 1.84 16.62
CA ALA A 320 -5.44 1.93 18.02
C ALA A 320 -6.60 2.93 18.21
N ILE A 321 -6.50 4.12 17.62
CA ILE A 321 -7.50 5.19 17.73
C ILE A 321 -8.81 4.79 17.05
N LEU A 322 -8.76 4.26 15.83
CA LEU A 322 -9.95 4.05 15.00
C LEU A 322 -10.54 2.65 15.11
N CYS A 323 -9.75 1.65 15.51
CA CYS A 323 -10.19 0.26 15.56
C CYS A 323 -10.06 -0.37 16.96
N GLY A 324 -9.52 0.36 17.95
CA GLY A 324 -9.17 -0.23 19.25
C GLY A 324 -8.11 -1.32 19.15
N TYR A 325 -7.34 -1.36 18.05
CA TYR A 325 -6.39 -2.42 17.79
C TYR A 325 -5.03 -2.09 18.41
N PRO A 326 -4.56 -2.86 19.41
CA PRO A 326 -3.30 -2.56 20.10
C PRO A 326 -2.11 -2.67 19.14
N SER A 327 -1.10 -1.83 19.37
CA SER A 327 0.09 -1.87 18.54
C SER A 327 0.85 -3.19 18.68
N GLN A 328 1.37 -3.69 17.56
CA GLN A 328 2.23 -4.86 17.57
C GLN A 328 3.70 -4.43 17.62
N PRO A 329 4.57 -5.20 18.31
CA PRO A 329 5.98 -4.82 18.43
C PRO A 329 6.71 -4.78 17.08
N SER A 330 6.55 -5.82 16.25
CA SER A 330 7.36 -6.06 15.05
C SER A 330 6.86 -5.38 13.79
N ASN A 331 5.54 -5.31 13.56
CA ASN A 331 4.97 -4.78 12.32
C ASN A 331 3.67 -4.02 12.59
N SER A 332 3.43 -2.93 11.85
CA SER A 332 2.10 -2.29 11.85
C SER A 332 1.10 -3.14 11.06
N ILE A 333 -0.11 -3.28 11.59
CA ILE A 333 -1.23 -3.91 10.87
C ILE A 333 -1.62 -3.14 9.61
N MET A 334 -1.34 -1.83 9.52
CA MET A 334 -1.62 -1.04 8.30
C MET A 334 -0.84 -1.55 7.08
N LYS A 335 0.30 -2.20 7.31
CA LYS A 335 1.08 -2.85 6.25
C LYS A 335 0.42 -4.14 5.76
N GLU A 336 -0.66 -4.60 6.38
CA GLU A 336 -1.36 -5.83 6.06
C GLU A 336 -2.79 -5.53 5.58
N PRO A 337 -3.00 -5.05 4.33
CA PRO A 337 -4.32 -4.69 3.81
C PRO A 337 -5.38 -5.77 4.05
N LYS A 338 -5.03 -7.05 3.81
CA LYS A 338 -5.86 -8.22 4.11
C LYS A 338 -6.37 -8.26 5.55
N LYS A 339 -5.55 -7.90 6.54
CA LYS A 339 -5.98 -7.89 7.95
C LYS A 339 -6.80 -6.66 8.27
N THR A 340 -6.43 -5.50 7.70
CA THR A 340 -7.15 -4.25 7.95
C THR A 340 -8.58 -4.24 7.41
N GLN A 341 -8.87 -4.96 6.32
CA GLN A 341 -10.22 -5.03 5.76
C GLN A 341 -11.24 -5.63 6.74
N SER A 342 -10.79 -6.58 7.58
CA SER A 342 -11.61 -7.28 8.58
C SER A 342 -11.59 -6.62 9.96
N LEU A 343 -10.84 -5.52 10.14
CA LEU A 343 -10.83 -4.84 11.42
C LEU A 343 -12.22 -4.21 11.69
N PRO A 344 -12.76 -4.36 12.92
CA PRO A 344 -13.82 -3.48 13.38
C PRO A 344 -13.27 -2.05 13.40
N GLY A 345 -14.13 -1.07 13.15
CA GLY A 345 -13.68 0.31 13.07
C GLY A 345 -14.78 1.28 13.44
N LEU A 346 -14.43 2.27 14.26
CA LEU A 346 -15.26 3.39 14.65
C LEU A 346 -15.91 4.02 13.42
N VAL A 347 -15.15 4.24 12.35
CA VAL A 347 -15.66 4.86 11.11
C VAL A 347 -16.78 4.05 10.45
N LYS A 348 -16.63 2.71 10.34
CA LYS A 348 -17.69 1.84 9.80
C LYS A 348 -18.95 1.91 10.65
N MET A 349 -18.79 1.88 11.97
CA MET A 349 -19.89 2.00 12.92
C MET A 349 -20.59 3.37 12.82
N MET A 350 -19.83 4.47 12.74
CA MET A 350 -20.42 5.81 12.58
C MET A 350 -21.15 5.95 11.24
N ASN A 351 -20.60 5.38 10.16
CA ASN A 351 -21.28 5.34 8.86
C ASN A 351 -22.62 4.58 8.91
N SER A 352 -22.70 3.45 9.63
CA SER A 352 -23.95 2.70 9.78
C SER A 352 -24.98 3.45 10.63
N GLN A 353 -24.54 4.37 11.49
CA GLN A 353 -25.38 5.31 12.24
C GLN A 353 -25.72 6.59 11.45
N GLY A 354 -25.43 6.61 10.15
CA GLY A 354 -25.78 7.70 9.24
C GLY A 354 -24.81 8.90 9.23
N TYR A 355 -23.66 8.82 9.89
CA TYR A 355 -22.70 9.94 9.92
C TYR A 355 -21.98 10.14 8.59
N HIS A 356 -21.71 11.40 8.26
CA HIS A 356 -20.81 11.77 7.17
C HIS A 356 -19.35 11.72 7.64
N THR A 357 -18.65 10.63 7.29
CA THR A 357 -17.25 10.43 7.70
C THR A 357 -16.26 11.04 6.71
N SER A 358 -15.21 11.69 7.22
CA SER A 358 -14.10 12.15 6.38
C SER A 358 -12.73 12.06 7.06
N PHE A 359 -11.71 11.74 6.27
CA PHE A 359 -10.31 11.75 6.70
C PHE A 359 -9.58 12.92 6.05
N TRP A 360 -8.86 13.70 6.84
CA TRP A 360 -8.13 14.89 6.43
C TRP A 360 -6.66 14.76 6.80
N TYR A 361 -5.78 14.80 5.80
CA TYR A 361 -4.35 14.64 6.01
C TYR A 361 -3.57 15.43 4.96
N GLY A 362 -2.72 16.36 5.37
CA GLY A 362 -1.96 17.17 4.42
C GLY A 362 -0.83 16.44 3.69
N GLY A 363 -0.58 15.15 3.98
CA GLY A 363 0.55 14.39 3.44
C GLY A 363 0.22 13.42 2.31
N GLU A 364 1.24 12.65 1.88
CA GLU A 364 1.12 11.60 0.86
C GLU A 364 0.38 10.37 1.43
N ILE A 365 -0.80 10.07 0.89
CA ILE A 365 -1.68 8.99 1.37
C ILE A 365 -1.07 7.59 1.23
N ASN A 366 -0.12 7.41 0.31
CA ASN A 366 0.57 6.14 0.15
C ASN A 366 1.68 5.90 1.17
N PHE A 367 2.09 6.94 1.90
CA PHE A 367 3.06 6.80 2.98
C PHE A 367 2.52 5.83 4.03
N ALA A 368 3.38 4.95 4.53
CA ALA A 368 3.06 3.92 5.52
C ALA A 368 1.80 3.05 5.26
N ASN A 369 1.36 2.90 4.00
CA ASN A 369 0.14 2.16 3.61
C ASN A 369 -1.18 2.80 4.12
N PHE A 370 -1.21 4.12 4.34
CA PHE A 370 -2.41 4.82 4.76
C PHE A 370 -3.58 4.61 3.80
N ASN A 371 -3.34 4.63 2.48
CA ASN A 371 -4.41 4.56 1.48
C ASN A 371 -5.31 3.32 1.64
N SER A 372 -4.72 2.11 1.66
CA SER A 372 -5.49 0.88 1.88
C SER A 372 -6.19 0.89 3.24
N PHE A 373 -5.54 1.39 4.30
CA PHE A 373 -6.14 1.42 5.62
C PHE A 373 -7.37 2.33 5.65
N VAL A 374 -7.24 3.59 5.22
CA VAL A 374 -8.31 4.60 5.21
C VAL A 374 -9.51 4.13 4.38
N ILE A 375 -9.25 3.53 3.20
CA ILE A 375 -10.30 2.94 2.37
C ILE A 375 -10.96 1.77 3.09
N ASN A 376 -10.18 0.86 3.67
CA ASN A 376 -10.69 -0.32 4.39
C ASN A 376 -11.44 0.05 5.67
N THR A 377 -11.11 1.15 6.34
CA THR A 377 -11.87 1.68 7.51
C THR A 377 -13.20 2.31 7.07
N GLY A 378 -13.38 2.60 5.78
CA GLY A 378 -14.66 3.03 5.21
C GLY A 378 -14.92 4.53 5.24
N PHE A 379 -13.88 5.37 5.30
CA PHE A 379 -14.10 6.82 5.17
C PHE A 379 -14.80 7.16 3.86
N ARG A 380 -15.86 7.98 3.94
CA ARG A 380 -16.61 8.40 2.74
C ARG A 380 -15.84 9.43 1.94
N THR A 381 -15.25 10.41 2.62
CA THR A 381 -14.44 11.46 1.99
C THR A 381 -13.01 11.38 2.47
N VAL A 382 -12.05 11.55 1.57
CA VAL A 382 -10.63 11.54 1.90
C VAL A 382 -10.02 12.77 1.24
N VAL A 383 -9.45 13.65 2.06
CA VAL A 383 -8.77 14.87 1.63
C VAL A 383 -7.28 14.71 1.96
N THR A 384 -6.44 14.73 0.92
CA THR A 384 -5.00 14.50 1.01
C THR A 384 -4.23 15.68 0.43
N ARG A 385 -2.90 15.64 0.45
CA ARG A 385 -2.07 16.68 -0.21
C ARG A 385 -2.49 16.96 -1.65
N ASP A 386 -2.95 15.95 -2.39
CA ASP A 386 -3.29 16.05 -3.81
C ASP A 386 -4.52 16.95 -4.07
N ASN A 387 -5.26 17.32 -3.02
CA ASN A 387 -6.36 18.28 -3.07
C ASN A 387 -5.91 19.73 -2.90
N PHE A 388 -4.61 19.98 -2.69
CA PHE A 388 -4.04 21.29 -2.46
C PHE A 388 -3.01 21.62 -3.55
N LYS A 389 -2.76 22.91 -3.73
CA LYS A 389 -1.68 23.37 -4.61
C LYS A 389 -0.32 23.08 -3.95
N SER A 390 0.67 22.72 -4.76
CA SER A 390 2.01 22.39 -4.29
C SER A 390 2.74 23.55 -3.60
N GLU A 391 2.30 24.80 -3.81
CA GLU A 391 2.84 25.99 -3.13
C GLU A 391 2.59 25.99 -1.62
N PHE A 392 1.60 25.21 -1.14
CA PHE A 392 1.30 25.07 0.28
C PHE A 392 2.07 23.92 0.96
N TYR A 393 2.89 23.21 0.20
CA TYR A 393 3.66 22.09 0.73
C TYR A 393 4.88 22.61 1.47
N ASN A 394 5.19 21.99 2.61
CA ASN A 394 6.50 22.09 3.23
C ASN A 394 7.56 21.38 2.38
N SER A 395 8.82 21.47 2.80
CA SER A 395 9.97 20.89 2.10
C SER A 395 9.94 19.38 1.90
N LYS A 396 9.12 18.62 2.63
CA LYS A 396 9.18 17.15 2.62
C LYS A 396 7.80 16.49 2.62
N TRP A 397 7.02 16.64 3.67
CA TRP A 397 5.87 15.80 3.96
C TRP A 397 4.58 16.17 3.22
N GLY A 398 4.31 17.46 3.03
CA GLY A 398 3.08 17.94 2.40
C GLY A 398 2.57 19.26 2.98
N VAL A 399 1.27 19.47 2.92
CA VAL A 399 0.59 20.73 3.22
C VAL A 399 0.76 21.14 4.68
N HIS A 400 1.12 22.40 4.95
CA HIS A 400 1.21 22.90 6.32
C HIS A 400 -0.14 22.83 7.07
N ASP A 401 -0.09 22.57 8.38
CA ASP A 401 -1.27 22.27 9.19
C ASP A 401 -2.27 23.44 9.23
N HIS A 402 -1.80 24.69 9.23
CA HIS A 402 -2.67 25.86 9.23
C HIS A 402 -3.53 25.93 7.96
N ILE A 403 -2.99 25.60 6.78
CA ILE A 403 -3.74 25.55 5.51
C ILE A 403 -4.77 24.43 5.53
N LEU A 404 -4.38 23.23 6.02
CA LEU A 404 -5.28 22.09 6.15
C LEU A 404 -6.46 22.43 7.08
N LEU A 405 -6.19 23.04 8.24
CA LEU A 405 -7.19 23.39 9.23
C LEU A 405 -8.09 24.55 8.79
N GLU A 406 -7.55 25.55 8.08
CA GLU A 406 -8.35 26.62 7.48
C GLU A 406 -9.31 26.08 6.41
N THR A 407 -8.81 25.22 5.53
CA THR A 407 -9.64 24.55 4.52
C THR A 407 -10.70 23.64 5.16
N LEU A 408 -10.34 22.94 6.23
CA LEU A 408 -11.28 22.15 7.02
C LEU A 408 -12.38 23.05 7.60
N HIS A 409 -12.00 24.17 8.23
CA HIS A 409 -12.93 25.15 8.79
C HIS A 409 -13.89 25.69 7.74
N ASP A 410 -13.39 26.06 6.56
CA ASP A 410 -14.24 26.51 5.45
C ASP A 410 -15.20 25.41 4.97
N SER A 411 -14.73 24.16 4.90
CA SER A 411 -15.58 23.02 4.54
C SER A 411 -16.73 22.77 5.53
N MET A 412 -16.61 23.25 6.77
CA MET A 412 -17.62 23.07 7.80
C MET A 412 -18.75 24.12 7.72
N LYS A 413 -18.57 25.22 6.98
CA LYS A 413 -19.61 26.27 6.82
C LYS A 413 -20.87 25.78 6.09
N SER A 414 -20.77 24.71 5.31
CA SER A 414 -21.88 24.15 4.51
C SER A 414 -21.99 22.61 4.63
N ILE A 415 -21.62 22.06 5.78
CA ILE A 415 -21.54 20.60 5.98
C ILE A 415 -22.92 19.99 6.30
N LYS A 416 -23.11 18.73 5.90
CA LYS A 416 -24.25 17.92 6.33
C LYS A 416 -23.96 17.26 7.67
N GLU A 417 -24.86 17.46 8.63
CA GLU A 417 -24.81 16.88 9.97
C GLU A 417 -25.68 15.62 10.08
N PRO A 418 -25.33 14.64 10.95
CA PRO A 418 -24.13 14.64 11.78
C PRO A 418 -22.89 14.16 10.99
N PHE A 419 -21.72 14.69 11.36
CA PHE A 419 -20.45 14.31 10.75
C PHE A 419 -19.45 13.71 11.74
N MET A 420 -18.52 12.92 11.21
CA MET A 420 -17.32 12.51 11.92
C MET A 420 -16.10 12.85 11.04
N LYS A 421 -15.25 13.76 11.49
CA LYS A 421 -14.00 14.10 10.78
C LYS A 421 -12.80 13.65 11.60
N VAL A 422 -11.87 12.97 10.97
CA VAL A 422 -10.57 12.60 11.55
C VAL A 422 -9.51 13.38 10.82
N VAL A 423 -8.74 14.19 11.55
CA VAL A 423 -7.68 15.03 11.01
C VAL A 423 -6.36 14.51 11.55
N LEU A 424 -5.38 14.31 10.68
CA LEU A 424 -3.99 14.02 11.03
C LEU A 424 -3.14 15.22 10.64
N THR A 425 -2.50 15.84 11.63
CA THR A 425 -1.52 16.90 11.39
C THR A 425 -0.19 16.33 10.92
N LEU A 426 0.70 17.16 10.38
CA LEU A 426 2.00 16.74 9.85
C LEU A 426 3.15 17.72 10.08
N SER A 427 2.87 18.99 10.40
CA SER A 427 3.94 20.02 10.42
C SER A 427 4.95 19.80 11.55
N SER A 428 4.54 19.11 12.62
CA SER A 428 5.42 18.68 13.71
C SER A 428 6.17 17.38 13.37
N HIS A 429 6.73 17.29 12.16
CA HIS A 429 7.54 16.16 11.71
C HIS A 429 8.88 16.65 11.17
N GLU A 430 9.97 15.95 11.48
CA GLU A 430 11.33 16.28 11.04
C GLU A 430 11.41 16.56 9.51
N PRO A 431 11.99 17.67 9.04
CA PRO A 431 12.89 18.58 9.75
C PRO A 431 12.18 19.76 10.47
N PHE A 432 10.88 19.64 10.78
CA PHE A 432 10.10 20.68 11.48
C PHE A 432 10.00 22.01 10.70
N ASP A 433 9.97 21.89 9.38
CA ASP A 433 9.79 23.01 8.46
C ASP A 433 8.37 23.57 8.56
N VAL A 434 8.28 24.81 9.04
CA VAL A 434 7.05 25.56 9.26
C VAL A 434 7.15 26.95 8.63
N PRO A 435 6.06 27.51 8.10
CA PRO A 435 6.07 28.77 7.35
C PRO A 435 5.95 29.95 8.32
N MET A 436 6.62 29.85 9.47
CA MET A 436 6.57 30.83 10.55
C MET A 436 7.94 30.93 11.21
N LYS A 437 8.24 32.07 11.81
CA LYS A 437 9.49 32.25 12.54
C LYS A 437 9.50 31.32 13.77
N PRO A 438 10.54 30.49 13.95
CA PRO A 438 10.67 29.66 15.14
C PRO A 438 10.71 30.52 16.40
N VAL A 439 9.92 30.13 17.40
CA VAL A 439 9.95 30.75 18.75
C VAL A 439 11.19 30.31 19.51
N PHE A 440 11.56 29.03 19.35
CA PHE A 440 12.77 28.45 19.88
C PHE A 440 13.84 28.45 18.80
N ARG A 441 15.04 28.94 19.11
CA ARG A 441 16.19 28.81 18.22
C ARG A 441 16.78 27.42 18.42
N GLY A 442 16.66 26.57 17.41
CA GLY A 442 17.36 25.29 17.36
C GLY A 442 18.82 25.46 16.90
N ASN A 443 19.62 24.41 17.05
CA ASN A 443 21.00 24.34 16.55
C ASN A 443 21.12 23.42 15.32
N ASP A 444 20.01 23.20 14.59
CA ASP A 444 19.91 22.32 13.41
C ASP A 444 20.38 20.86 13.60
N GLU A 445 20.51 20.38 14.85
CA GLU A 445 20.80 18.98 15.23
C GLU A 445 19.67 18.31 16.03
#